data_AF-A0AAN8IUJ3-F1
#
_entry.id   AF-A0AAN8IUJ3-F1
#
_cell.length_a   1.000
_cell.length_b   1.000
_cell.length_c   1.000
_cell.angle_alpha   90.00
_cell.angle_beta   90.00
_cell.angle_gamma   90.00
#
_symmetry.space_group_name_H-M   'P 1'
#
loop_
_entity.id
_entity.type
_entity.pdbx_description
1 polymer ?
#
loop_
_entity_poly.entity_id
_entity_poly.type
_entity_poly.pdbx_seq_one_letter_code
_entity_poly.pdbx_strand_id
1 'polypeptide(L)'
;MSRTLKDIDVEKFASSIKEAVKCIDSDDPLTLLHRYSQVIESTLDVFAPVKFRKSKGNHPNPWYTDVIHFERILRRKAERKYVKQVLKLIDNYSNHNPRG
;
A
#
# COMPACT_ATOMS: atom_id res chain seq x y z
N MET A 1 11.31 2.97 2.95
CA MET A 1 10.44 4.17 2.80
C MET A 1 10.19 4.35 1.31
N SER A 2 8.95 4.51 0.86
CA SER A 2 8.64 4.59 -0.57
C SER A 2 7.61 5.69 -0.81
N ARG A 3 7.89 6.59 -1.76
CA ARG A 3 6.97 7.64 -2.22
C ARG A 3 5.91 7.00 -3.12
N THR A 4 4.66 7.44 -3.01
CA THR A 4 3.58 7.02 -3.92
C THR A 4 3.66 7.83 -5.21
N LEU A 5 4.66 7.52 -6.05
CA LEU A 5 4.89 8.25 -7.31
C LEU A 5 3.76 8.06 -8.33
N LYS A 6 2.97 6.99 -8.18
CA LYS A 6 1.84 6.67 -9.08
C LYS A 6 0.68 7.66 -8.98
N ASP A 7 0.58 8.39 -7.86
CA ASP A 7 -0.52 9.31 -7.59
C ASP A 7 -0.13 10.78 -7.88
N ILE A 8 1.06 11.01 -8.45
CA ILE A 8 1.54 12.36 -8.78
C ILE A 8 0.81 12.86 -10.02
N ASP A 9 0.30 14.09 -9.93
CA ASP A 9 -0.12 14.88 -11.09
C ASP A 9 1.13 15.34 -11.85
N VAL A 10 1.48 14.61 -12.91
CA VAL A 10 2.72 14.80 -13.68
C VAL A 10 2.79 16.19 -14.31
N GLU A 11 1.66 16.72 -14.78
CA GLU A 11 1.61 18.02 -15.45
C GLU A 11 1.86 19.17 -14.47
N LYS A 12 1.26 19.10 -13.28
CA LYS A 12 1.52 20.08 -12.21
C LYS A 12 2.94 19.99 -11.69
N PHE A 13 3.46 18.78 -11.54
CA PHE A 13 4.84 18.56 -11.12
C PHE A 13 5.84 19.15 -12.12
N ALA A 14 5.67 18.87 -13.42
CA ALA A 14 6.52 19.42 -14.47
C ALA A 14 6.44 20.95 -14.56
N SER A 15 5.24 21.52 -14.40
CA SER A 15 5.04 22.97 -14.38
C SER A 15 5.75 23.62 -13.19
N SER A 16 5.65 23.03 -12.00
CA SER A 16 6.30 23.52 -10.78
C SER A 16 7.83 23.49 -10.90
N ILE A 17 8.41 22.45 -11.51
CA ILE A 17 9.85 22.40 -11.78
C ILE A 17 10.25 23.51 -12.76
N LYS A 18 9.51 23.67 -13.87
CA LYS A 18 9.82 24.71 -14.87
C LYS A 18 9.80 26.11 -14.27
N GLU A 19 8.91 26.38 -13.33
CA GLU A 19 8.88 27.67 -12.63
C GLU A 19 10.06 27.82 -11.66
N ALA A 20 10.35 26.80 -10.85
CA ALA A 20 11.42 26.85 -9.86
C ALA A 20 12.82 26.93 -10.50
N VAL A 21 13.03 26.29 -11.65
CA VAL A 21 14.31 26.30 -12.36
C VAL A 21 14.65 27.66 -12.96
N LYS A 22 13.64 28.51 -13.27
CA LYS A 22 13.88 29.88 -13.77
C LYS A 22 14.62 30.78 -12.79
N CYS A 23 14.58 30.44 -11.50
CA CYS A 23 15.26 31.20 -10.44
C CYS A 23 16.69 30.71 -10.16
N ILE A 24 17.20 29.75 -10.93
CA ILE A 24 18.55 29.21 -10.75
C ILE A 24 19.54 30.00 -11.61
N ASP A 25 20.18 31.01 -11.02
CA ASP A 25 21.29 31.74 -11.66
C ASP A 25 22.63 31.33 -11.06
N SER A 26 23.51 30.76 -11.88
CA SER A 26 24.90 30.41 -11.54
C SER A 26 25.73 30.15 -12.78
N ASP A 27 26.94 30.70 -12.84
CA ASP A 27 27.90 30.44 -13.93
C ASP A 27 28.71 29.15 -13.72
N ASP A 28 28.68 28.58 -12.51
CA ASP A 28 29.32 27.30 -12.19
C ASP A 28 28.38 26.11 -12.47
N PRO A 29 28.77 25.17 -13.35
CA PRO A 29 27.98 23.97 -13.67
C PRO A 29 27.69 23.07 -12.47
N LEU A 30 28.62 22.97 -11.50
CA LEU A 30 28.43 22.12 -10.32
C LEU A 30 27.34 22.71 -9.41
N THR A 31 27.37 24.03 -9.21
CA THR A 31 26.35 24.76 -8.46
C THR A 31 24.99 24.69 -9.16
N LEU A 32 24.94 24.77 -10.49
CA LEU A 32 23.71 24.59 -11.26
C LEU A 32 23.11 23.20 -11.04
N LEU A 33 23.92 22.14 -11.16
CA LEU A 33 23.48 20.77 -10.95
C LEU A 33 22.95 20.57 -9.53
N HIS A 34 23.67 21.06 -8.53
CA HIS A 34 23.26 20.93 -7.13
C HIS A 34 21.92 21.62 -6.87
N ARG A 35 21.75 22.86 -7.34
CA ARG A 35 20.50 23.61 -7.18
C ARG A 35 19.34 22.93 -7.92
N TYR A 36 19.59 22.40 -9.11
CA TYR A 36 18.59 21.64 -9.86
C TYR A 36 18.14 20.39 -9.10
N SER A 37 19.08 19.62 -8.54
CA SER A 37 18.77 18.47 -7.68
C SER A 37 17.92 18.88 -6.48
N GLN A 38 18.25 19.98 -5.80
CA GLN A 38 17.46 20.50 -4.68
C GLN A 38 16.04 20.90 -5.08
N VAL A 39 15.87 21.53 -6.24
CA VAL A 39 14.54 21.88 -6.78
C VAL A 39 13.72 20.62 -7.03
N ILE A 40 14.31 19.59 -7.65
CA ILE A 40 13.60 18.31 -7.86
C ILE A 40 13.18 17.69 -6.53
N GLU A 41 14.09 17.59 -5.56
CA GLU A 41 13.80 16.95 -4.27
C GLU A 41 12.72 17.69 -3.50
N SER A 42 12.81 19.01 -3.40
CA SER A 42 11.81 19.84 -2.72
C SER A 42 10.45 19.77 -3.41
N THR A 43 10.42 19.79 -4.75
CA THR A 43 9.17 19.63 -5.51
C THR A 43 8.59 18.22 -5.30
N LEU A 44 9.42 17.19 -5.29
CA LEU A 44 9.00 15.81 -5.01
C LEU A 44 8.42 15.66 -3.61
N ASP A 45 8.94 16.36 -2.61
CA ASP A 45 8.41 16.30 -1.25
C ASP A 45 7.04 16.98 -1.12
N VAL A 46 6.74 18.00 -1.94
CA VAL A 46 5.42 18.62 -2.00
C VAL A 46 4.40 17.69 -2.66
N PHE A 47 4.73 17.11 -3.81
CA PHE A 47 3.79 16.32 -4.60
C PHE A 47 3.71 14.84 -4.17
N ALA A 48 4.77 14.29 -3.58
CA ALA A 48 4.83 12.92 -3.10
C ALA A 48 5.62 12.82 -1.79
N PRO A 49 5.08 13.35 -0.69
CA PRO A 49 5.76 13.34 0.60
C PRO A 49 6.06 11.90 1.05
N VAL A 50 7.22 11.71 1.66
CA VAL A 50 7.60 10.43 2.26
C VAL A 50 6.68 10.14 3.44
N LYS A 51 5.73 9.22 3.24
CA LYS A 51 4.80 8.82 4.31
C LYS A 51 5.52 7.89 5.28
N PHE A 52 5.76 8.37 6.49
CA PHE A 52 6.19 7.52 7.59
C PHE A 52 4.96 6.82 8.18
N ARG A 53 4.85 5.51 7.92
CA ARG A 53 3.96 4.68 8.73
C ARG A 53 4.70 4.40 10.03
N LYS A 54 4.26 5.00 11.13
CA LYS A 54 4.56 4.43 12.45
C LYS A 54 4.02 3.01 12.40
N SER A 55 4.91 2.00 12.41
CA SER A 55 4.45 0.65 12.67
C SER A 55 3.71 0.75 14.00
N LYS A 56 2.42 0.40 14.00
CA LYS A 56 1.78 0.07 15.26
C LYS A 56 2.62 -1.09 15.76
N GLY A 57 3.46 -0.82 16.77
CA GLY A 57 4.19 -1.87 17.45
C GLY A 57 3.17 -2.97 17.73
N ASN A 58 3.56 -4.21 17.48
CA ASN A 58 2.76 -5.34 17.86
C ASN A 58 2.65 -5.23 19.38
N HIS A 59 1.63 -4.55 19.91
CA HIS A 59 1.31 -4.62 21.32
C HIS A 59 0.87 -6.08 21.47
N PRO A 60 1.68 -6.95 22.11
CA PRO A 60 1.20 -8.28 22.38
C PRO A 60 -0.01 -8.06 23.29
N ASN A 61 -1.21 -8.25 22.74
CA ASN A 61 -2.41 -8.25 23.55
C ASN A 61 -2.14 -9.27 24.65
N PRO A 62 -2.01 -8.87 25.93
CA PRO A 62 -1.47 -9.75 26.96
C PRO A 62 -2.37 -10.97 27.22
N TRP A 63 -3.62 -10.88 26.77
CA TRP A 63 -4.62 -11.93 26.79
C TRP A 63 -4.62 -12.81 25.53
N TYR A 64 -3.93 -12.43 24.45
CA TYR A 64 -3.88 -13.19 23.21
C TYR A 64 -2.64 -14.10 23.21
N THR A 65 -2.82 -15.31 23.73
CA THR A 65 -1.76 -16.31 23.86
C THR A 65 -1.65 -17.19 22.61
N ASP A 66 -0.53 -17.91 22.49
CA ASP A 66 -0.33 -18.89 21.42
C ASP A 66 -1.38 -20.02 21.45
N VAL A 67 -1.91 -20.33 22.63
CA VAL A 67 -3.02 -21.28 22.81
C VAL A 67 -4.28 -20.77 22.10
N ILE A 68 -4.67 -19.52 22.36
CA ILE A 68 -5.82 -18.89 21.70
C ILE A 68 -5.59 -18.79 20.19
N HIS A 69 -4.35 -18.53 19.77
CA HIS A 69 -4.00 -18.50 18.35
C HIS A 69 -4.20 -19.87 17.69
N PHE A 70 -3.71 -20.93 18.32
CA PHE A 70 -3.83 -22.31 17.84
C PHE A 70 -5.28 -22.79 17.78
N GLU A 71 -6.05 -22.57 18.84
CA GLU A 71 -7.49 -22.89 18.87
C GLU A 71 -8.26 -22.16 17.77
N ARG A 72 -7.95 -20.88 17.54
CA ARG A 72 -8.55 -20.10 16.44
C ARG A 72 -8.21 -20.70 15.08
N ILE A 73 -6.98 -21.17 14.87
CA ILE A 73 -6.58 -21.84 13.63
C ILE A 73 -7.37 -23.14 13.44
N LEU A 74 -7.46 -23.97 14.47
CA LEU A 74 -8.21 -25.23 14.43
C LEU A 74 -9.68 -24.99 14.11
N ARG A 75 -10.31 -24.03 14.80
CA ARG A 75 -11.70 -23.65 14.55
C ARG A 75 -11.92 -23.22 13.11
N ARG A 76 -11.08 -22.32 12.59
CA ARG A 76 -11.15 -21.85 11.18
C ARG A 76 -10.96 -22.98 10.18
N LYS A 77 -10.10 -23.96 10.47
CA LYS A 77 -9.89 -25.13 9.60
C LYS A 77 -11.14 -26.00 9.56
N ALA A 78 -11.79 -26.22 10.70
CA ALA A 78 -13.05 -26.96 10.78
C ALA A 78 -14.19 -26.21 10.06
N GLU A 79 -14.35 -24.91 10.31
CA GLU A 79 -15.33 -24.04 9.64
C GLU A 79 -15.17 -24.12 8.12
N ARG A 80 -13.95 -23.97 7.59
CA ARG A 80 -13.67 -24.07 6.14
C ARG A 80 -14.02 -25.46 5.58
N LYS A 81 -13.72 -26.52 6.33
CA LYS A 81 -14.06 -27.89 5.92
C LYS A 81 -15.58 -28.07 5.85
N TYR A 82 -16.29 -27.57 6.87
CA TYR A 82 -17.76 -27.62 6.93
C TYR A 82 -18.38 -26.84 5.76
N VAL A 83 -17.96 -25.60 5.52
CA VAL A 83 -18.44 -24.79 4.39
C VAL A 83 -18.22 -25.51 3.06
N LYS A 84 -17.04 -26.11 2.86
CA LYS A 84 -16.74 -26.89 1.65
C LYS A 84 -17.67 -28.11 1.49
N GLN A 85 -18.02 -28.78 2.59
CA GLN A 85 -18.95 -29.92 2.56
C GLN A 85 -20.38 -29.46 2.24
N VAL A 86 -20.83 -28.37 2.86
CA VAL A 86 -22.16 -27.79 2.60
C VAL A 86 -22.29 -27.36 1.14
N LEU A 87 -21.30 -26.68 0.58
CA LEU A 87 -21.32 -26.26 -0.84
C LEU A 87 -21.41 -27.46 -1.77
N LYS A 88 -20.63 -28.52 -1.53
CA LYS A 88 -20.72 -29.76 -2.33
C LYS A 88 -22.12 -30.40 -2.27
N LEU A 89 -22.75 -30.38 -1.09
CA LEU A 89 -24.10 -30.91 -0.96
C LEU A 89 -25.08 -30.07 -1.78
N ILE A 90 -25.01 -28.74 -1.67
CA ILE A 90 -25.86 -27.82 -2.44
C ILE A 90 -25.68 -28.06 -3.96
N ASP A 91 -24.44 -28.17 -4.43
CA ASP A 91 -24.15 -28.45 -5.84
C ASP A 91 -24.76 -29.79 -6.28
N ASN A 92 -24.61 -30.84 -5.47
CA ASN A 92 -25.18 -32.16 -5.77
C ASN A 92 -26.73 -32.14 -5.79
N TYR A 93 -27.37 -31.44 -4.86
CA TYR A 93 -28.83 -31.26 -4.85
C TYR A 93 -29.33 -30.48 -6.06
N SER A 94 -28.58 -29.45 -6.50
CA SER A 94 -28.92 -28.66 -7.68
C SER A 94 -28.76 -29.47 -8.98
N ASN A 95 -27.76 -30.36 -9.05
CA ASN A 95 -27.51 -31.19 -10.24
C ASN A 95 -28.48 -32.37 -10.37
N HIS A 96 -29.07 -32.85 -9.27
CA HIS A 96 -30.01 -33.99 -9.27
C HIS A 96 -31.49 -33.59 -9.31
N ASN A 97 -31.81 -32.30 -9.37
CA ASN A 97 -33.17 -31.81 -9.56
C ASN A 97 -33.31 -30.99 -10.86
N PRO A 98 -33.47 -31.63 -12.03
CA PRO A 98 -33.60 -30.94 -13.32
C PRO A 98 -35.02 -30.42 -13.59
N ARG A 99 -35.74 -29.93 -12.57
CA ARG A 99 -37.06 -29.33 -12.72
C ARG A 99 -37.14 -27.96 -12.06
N GLY A 100 -36.68 -26.98 -12.84
CA GLY A 100 -37.28 -25.65 -12.96
C GLY A 100 -37.55 -25.44 -14.44
#